data_AF-A0A920TLW7-F1
#
_entry.id   AF-A0A920TLW7-F1
#
_cell.length_a   1.000
_cell.length_b   1.000
_cell.length_c   1.000
_cell.angle_alpha   90.00
_cell.angle_beta   90.00
_cell.angle_gamma   90.00
#
_symmetry.space_group_name_H-M   'P 1'
#
loop_
_entity.id
_entity.type
_entity.pdbx_description
1 polymer ?
#
loop_
_entity_poly.entity_id
_entity_poly.type
_entity_poly.pdbx_seq_one_letter_code
_entity_poly.pdbx_strand_id
1 'polypeptide(L)' 'MRQRKNAHILNAVVPPSSMFGYVTDLRSLTQGRAVFYMGFSNYQKVPANIETEIIERMHGKAS' A
#
# COMPACT_ATOMS: atom_id res chain seq x y z
N MET A 1 -11.88 14.87 -2.14
CA MET A 1 -11.67 14.25 -3.46
C MET A 1 -11.64 15.36 -4.51
N ARG A 2 -10.67 15.34 -5.43
CA ARG A 2 -10.58 16.34 -6.52
C ARG A 2 -11.06 15.71 -7.82
N GLN A 3 -11.98 16.36 -8.52
CA GLN A 3 -12.51 15.87 -9.81
C GLN A 3 -11.77 16.53 -10.97
N ARG A 4 -11.32 15.73 -11.95
CA ARG A 4 -10.73 16.19 -13.21
C ARG A 4 -11.57 15.66 -14.36
N LYS A 5 -12.45 16.50 -14.91
CA LYS A 5 -13.44 16.10 -15.92
C LYS A 5 -14.27 14.91 -15.42
N ASN A 6 -14.11 13.74 -16.04
CA ASN A 6 -14.85 12.51 -15.74
C ASN A 6 -14.08 11.54 -14.82
N ALA A 7 -13.01 12.00 -14.16
CA ALA A 7 -12.19 11.19 -13.27
C ALA A 7 -12.08 11.81 -11.87
N HIS A 8 -12.02 10.96 -10.86
CA HIS A 8 -11.73 11.35 -9.48
C HIS A 8 -10.27 11.06 -9.13
N ILE A 9 -9.63 12.00 -8.42
CA ILE A 9 -8.28 11.85 -7.91
C ILE A 9 -8.38 11.47 -6.42
N LEU A 10 -7.78 10.32 -6.10
CA LEU A 10 -7.64 9.80 -4.74
C LEU A 10 -6.17 9.91 -4.33
N ASN A 11 -5.92 10.61 -3.23
CA ASN A 11 -4.59 10.68 -2.62
C ASN A 11 -4.63 9.84 -1.34
N ALA A 12 -3.68 8.92 -1.20
CA ALA A 12 -3.59 8.05 -0.03
C ALA A 12 -2.12 7.80 0.32
N VAL A 13 -1.86 7.59 1.60
CA VAL A 13 -0.59 7.04 2.10
C VAL A 13 -0.87 5.59 2.46
N VAL A 14 -0.06 4.70 1.92
CA VAL A 14 -0.24 3.25 2.06
C VAL A 14 1.09 2.59 2.40
N PRO A 15 1.09 1.53 3.23
CA PRO A 15 2.28 0.72 3.42
C PRO A 15 2.71 0.09 2.09
N PRO A 16 4.01 0.12 1.73
CA PRO A 16 4.49 -0.50 0.49
C PRO A 16 4.19 -2.01 0.42
N SER A 17 4.14 -2.69 1.57
CA SER A 17 3.78 -4.12 1.67
C SER A 17 2.36 -4.41 1.19
N SER A 18 1.45 -3.45 1.22
CA SER A 18 0.07 -3.62 0.74
C SER A 18 -0.09 -3.36 -0.76
N MET A 19 0.97 -2.98 -1.47
CA MET A 19 0.91 -2.62 -2.89
C MET A 19 1.24 -3.77 -3.84
N PHE A 20 1.66 -4.93 -3.32
CA PHE A 20 1.83 -6.14 -4.12
C PHE A 20 0.48 -6.54 -4.74
N GLY A 21 0.44 -6.74 -6.06
CA GLY A 21 -0.80 -7.07 -6.78
C GLY A 21 -1.72 -5.88 -7.11
N TYR A 22 -1.46 -4.69 -6.56
CA TYR A 22 -2.33 -3.52 -6.70
C TYR A 22 -2.67 -3.15 -8.16
N VAL A 23 -1.71 -3.29 -9.08
CA VAL A 23 -1.93 -2.98 -10.51
C VAL A 23 -3.01 -3.87 -11.11
N THR A 24 -3.01 -5.15 -10.76
CA THR A 24 -3.99 -6.15 -11.24
C THR A 24 -5.37 -5.84 -10.68
N ASP A 25 -5.45 -5.53 -9.38
CA ASP A 25 -6.71 -5.20 -8.72
C ASP A 25 -7.30 -3.90 -9.28
N LEU A 26 -6.47 -2.86 -9.44
CA LEU A 26 -6.89 -1.58 -9.99
C LEU A 26 -7.44 -1.74 -11.42
N ARG A 27 -6.77 -2.53 -12.26
CA ARG A 27 -7.25 -2.82 -13.62
C ARG A 27 -8.57 -3.56 -13.60
N SER A 28 -8.71 -4.57 -12.75
CA SER A 28 -9.96 -5.34 -12.60
C SER A 28 -11.12 -4.45 -12.15
N LEU A 29 -10.93 -3.64 -11.11
CA LEU A 29 -11.96 -2.76 -10.54
C LEU A 29 -12.40 -1.64 -11.48
N THR A 30 -11.49 -1.14 -12.30
CA THR A 30 -11.74 0.07 -13.14
C THR A 30 -11.91 -0.25 -14.61
N GLN A 31 -12.00 -1.55 -14.94
CA GLN A 31 -12.04 -2.04 -16.33
C GLN A 31 -10.84 -1.50 -17.14
N GLY A 32 -9.67 -1.42 -16.50
CA GLY A 32 -8.42 -0.97 -17.10
C GLY A 32 -8.29 0.54 -17.34
N ARG A 33 -9.23 1.37 -16.85
CA ARG A 33 -9.26 2.81 -17.15
C ARG A 33 -8.49 3.68 -16.16
N ALA A 34 -8.29 3.22 -14.92
CA ALA A 34 -7.60 4.00 -13.92
C ALA A 34 -6.08 3.92 -14.05
N VAL A 35 -5.43 4.98 -13.59
CA VAL A 35 -3.98 5.11 -13.50
C VAL A 35 -3.60 5.53 -12.09
N PHE A 36 -2.41 5.16 -11.65
CA PHE A 36 -1.88 5.56 -10.35
C PHE A 36 -0.42 5.98 -10.47
N TYR A 37 0.03 6.75 -9.50
CA TYR A 37 1.44 7.08 -9.30
C TYR A 37 1.76 6.81 -7.84
N MET A 38 2.93 6.23 -7.58
CA MET A 38 3.42 5.97 -6.23
C MET A 38 4.82 6.54 -6.08
N GLY A 39 5.05 7.21 -4.96
CA GLY A 39 6.35 7.73 -4.56
C GLY A 39 6.57 7.55 -3.07
N PHE A 40 7.83 7.52 -2.64
CA PHE A 40 8.18 7.50 -1.23
C PHE A 40 7.65 8.78 -0.55
N SER A 41 7.08 8.62 0.64
CA SER A 41 6.59 9.75 1.45
C SER A 41 7.38 9.90 2.75
N ASN A 42 7.32 8.90 3.64
CA ASN A 42 8.02 8.90 4.92
C ASN A 42 8.13 7.48 5.49
N TYR A 43 8.85 7.35 6.60
CA TYR A 43 8.80 6.18 7.46
C TYR A 43 7.77 6.37 8.56
N GLN A 44 7.05 5.31 8.89
CA GLN A 44 6.08 5.27 9.99
C GLN A 44 6.31 4.01 10.83
N LYS A 45 6.03 4.11 12.14
CA LYS A 45 6.09 2.95 13.01
C LYS A 45 5.05 1.91 12.56
N VAL A 46 5.49 0.66 12.42
CA VAL A 46 4.60 -0.45 12.12
C VAL A 46 3.69 -0.76 13.31
N PRO A 47 2.46 -1.27 13.07
CA PRO A 47 1.63 -1.82 14.13
C PRO A 47 2.36 -2.90 14.94
N ALA A 48 2.08 -2.97 16.25
CA ALA A 48 2.81 -3.82 17.19
C ALA A 48 2.80 -5.32 16.81
N ASN A 49 1.71 -5.81 16.24
CA ASN A 49 1.61 -7.19 15.77
C ASN A 49 2.61 -7.52 14.64
N ILE A 50 2.83 -6.57 13.72
CA ILE A 50 3.79 -6.71 12.62
C ILE A 50 5.22 -6.51 13.13
N GLU A 51 5.40 -5.60 14.10
CA GLU A 51 6.70 -5.37 14.76
C GLU A 51 7.24 -6.68 15.37
N THR A 52 6.42 -7.37 16.17
CA THR A 52 6.78 -8.65 16.78
C THR A 52 7.09 -9.72 15.73
N GLU A 53 6.25 -9.86 14.70
CA GLU A 53 6.47 -10.84 13.62
C GLU A 53 7.81 -10.62 12.90
N ILE A 54 8.15 -9.37 12.59
CA ILE A 54 9.41 -9.03 11.94
C ILE A 54 10.60 -9.35 12.86
N ILE A 55 10.53 -8.99 14.14
CA ILE A 55 11.60 -9.25 15.11
C ILE A 55 11.83 -10.75 15.29
N GLU A 56 10.75 -11.53 15.44
CA GLU A 56 10.83 -12.99 15.57
C GLU A 56 11.42 -13.65 14.31
N ARG A 57 11.04 -13.16 13.12
CA ARG A 57 11.58 -13.68 11.86
C ARG A 57 13.07 -13.37 11.68
N MET A 58 13.54 -12.22 12.16
CA MET A 58 14.91 -11.76 11.99
C MET A 58 15.89 -12.36 13.01
N HIS A 59 15.47 -12.53 14.27
CA HIS A 59 16.34 -13.02 15.35
C HIS A 59 16.11 -14.51 15.68
N GLY A 60 15.13 -15.16 15.04
CA GLY A 60 14.67 -16.49 15.39
C GLY A 60 13.72 -16.45 16.59
N LYS A 61 12.80 -17.42 16.67
CA LYS A 61 11.97 -17.59 17.88
C LYS A 61 12.88 -17.87 19.06
N ALA A 62 12.91 -16.97 20.04
CA ALA A 62 13.38 -17.31 21.38
C ALA A 62 12.36 -18.29 21.96
N SER A 63 12.59 -19.59 21.72
CA SER A 63 11.95 -20.67 22.46
C SER A 63 12.29 -20.59 23.94
#